data_AF-A0A944CN96-F1
#
_entry.id   AF-A0A944CN96-F1
#
_cell.length_a   1.000
_cell.length_b   1.000
_cell.length_c   1.000
_cell.angle_alpha   90.00
_cell.angle_beta   90.00
_cell.angle_gamma   90.00
#
_symmetry.space_group_name_H-M   'P 1'
#
loop_
_entity.id
_entity.type
_entity.pdbx_description
1 polymer ?
#
loop_
_entity_poly.entity_id
_entity_poly.type
_entity_poly.pdbx_seq_one_letter_code
_entity_poly.pdbx_strand_id
1 'polypeptide(L)'
;MKLYLDPGHGGSDPGAQGNGLQEKNLALDIALKIRSILENNYENIDVRMSRTSDITKSLSQRTDEANAWGADFYMSIHINAFNGSAQGYEDYIHSSLSDSSATAKYRDIIHTEVMKLNQLDDRGKKKADFHVLRETTMDAMLSENGFIDNAHDAELIKQEAWRRDVAQGHAIGIAKAFNLTPKQNDDRGTLYKVIAGSFKDRENADNRVAFLQSRGIESFVATATISGETWYRVQAGAFSSRENAETRVREIESQGIDAFIVTD
;
A
#
# COMPACT_ATOMS: atom_id res chain seq x y z
N MET A 1 -16.02 1.05 11.03
CA MET A 1 -15.39 2.29 10.54
C MET A 1 -15.69 2.46 9.06
N LYS A 2 -16.24 3.60 8.66
CA LYS A 2 -16.36 4.02 7.27
C LYS A 2 -15.19 4.92 6.91
N LEU A 3 -14.28 4.42 6.09
CA LEU A 3 -13.13 5.15 5.58
C LEU A 3 -13.45 5.68 4.18
N TYR A 4 -13.32 6.98 3.98
CA TYR A 4 -13.40 7.58 2.66
C TYR A 4 -12.00 7.94 2.15
N LEU A 5 -11.50 7.21 1.15
CA LEU A 5 -10.21 7.46 0.51
C LEU A 5 -10.38 8.37 -0.70
N ASP A 6 -9.59 9.43 -0.76
CA ASP A 6 -9.63 10.41 -1.83
C ASP A 6 -8.28 10.46 -2.56
N PRO A 7 -8.07 9.66 -3.62
CA PRO A 7 -6.91 9.86 -4.48
C PRO A 7 -7.05 11.18 -5.24
N GLY A 8 -6.13 12.11 -4.99
CA GLY A 8 -6.12 13.45 -5.53
C GLY A 8 -6.15 13.50 -7.06
N HIS A 9 -6.61 14.62 -7.63
CA HIS A 9 -6.64 14.87 -9.09
C HIS A 9 -7.46 13.82 -9.87
N GLY A 10 -7.21 13.66 -11.16
CA GLY A 10 -7.87 12.67 -12.02
C GLY A 10 -8.51 13.27 -13.27
N GLY A 11 -8.62 12.44 -14.30
CA GLY A 11 -9.13 12.80 -15.62
C GLY A 11 -8.29 13.92 -16.25
N SER A 12 -8.94 15.07 -16.45
CA SER A 12 -8.35 16.27 -17.04
C SER A 12 -7.34 16.98 -16.15
N ASP A 13 -7.34 16.70 -14.85
CA ASP A 13 -6.37 17.24 -13.90
C ASP A 13 -5.27 16.19 -13.65
N PRO A 14 -4.04 16.37 -14.20
CA PRO A 14 -2.95 15.44 -13.98
C PRO A 14 -2.33 15.54 -12.58
N GLY A 15 -2.63 16.63 -11.85
CA GLY A 15 -1.85 17.04 -10.69
C GLY A 15 -0.42 17.44 -11.05
N ALA A 16 0.48 17.33 -10.09
CA ALA A 16 1.90 17.54 -10.29
C ALA A 16 2.47 16.54 -11.31
N GLN A 17 3.45 17.00 -12.08
CA GLN A 17 4.14 16.22 -13.11
C GLN A 17 5.64 16.45 -13.00
N GLY A 18 6.41 15.37 -13.10
CA GLY A 18 7.86 15.42 -12.97
C GLY A 18 8.46 14.04 -13.22
N ASN A 19 9.69 13.97 -13.71
CA ASN A 19 10.43 12.71 -13.85
C ASN A 19 9.71 11.59 -14.64
N GLY A 20 8.83 11.95 -15.58
CA GLY A 20 8.00 11.02 -16.37
C GLY A 20 6.76 10.48 -15.65
N LEU A 21 6.42 11.04 -14.48
CA LEU A 21 5.33 10.61 -13.62
C LEU A 21 4.19 11.65 -13.62
N GLN A 22 2.99 11.18 -13.29
CA GLN A 22 1.81 12.02 -13.07
C GLN A 22 1.20 11.68 -11.70
N GLU A 23 0.98 12.70 -10.88
CA GLU A 23 0.44 12.55 -9.54
C GLU A 23 -0.88 11.78 -9.53
N LYS A 24 -1.81 12.09 -10.44
CA LYS A 24 -3.12 11.42 -10.50
C LYS A 24 -3.03 9.89 -10.58
N ASN A 25 -2.00 9.35 -11.22
CA ASN A 25 -1.83 7.91 -11.39
C ASN A 25 -1.24 7.28 -10.12
N LEU A 26 -0.27 7.96 -9.52
CA LEU A 26 0.40 7.52 -8.30
C LEU A 26 -0.55 7.57 -7.09
N ALA A 27 -1.29 8.66 -6.95
CA ALA A 27 -2.30 8.82 -5.90
C ALA A 27 -3.37 7.72 -5.98
N LEU A 28 -3.86 7.41 -7.18
CA LEU A 28 -4.82 6.32 -7.39
C LEU A 28 -4.23 4.95 -7.03
N ASP A 29 -3.00 4.69 -7.49
CA ASP A 29 -2.32 3.42 -7.25
C ASP A 29 -2.11 3.14 -5.75
N ILE A 30 -1.62 4.15 -5.01
CA ILE A 30 -1.44 4.05 -3.56
C ILE A 30 -2.80 3.86 -2.87
N ALA A 31 -3.82 4.66 -3.21
CA ALA A 31 -5.13 4.55 -2.57
C ALA A 31 -5.82 3.20 -2.81
N LEU A 32 -5.70 2.63 -4.03
CA LEU A 32 -6.21 1.29 -4.34
C LEU A 32 -5.50 0.21 -3.52
N LYS A 33 -4.18 0.33 -3.34
CA LYS A 33 -3.40 -0.57 -2.49
C LYS A 33 -3.81 -0.46 -1.02
N ILE A 34 -3.98 0.76 -0.49
CA ILE A 34 -4.47 0.99 0.89
C ILE A 34 -5.83 0.29 1.07
N ARG A 35 -6.77 0.53 0.16
CA ARG A 35 -8.09 -0.11 0.19
C ARG A 35 -7.97 -1.63 0.21
N SER A 36 -7.21 -2.20 -0.72
CA SER A 36 -7.02 -3.66 -0.81
C SER A 36 -6.45 -4.25 0.47
N ILE A 37 -5.42 -3.63 1.05
CA ILE A 37 -4.81 -4.11 2.31
C ILE A 37 -5.82 -4.05 3.46
N LEU A 38 -6.58 -2.95 3.58
CA LEU A 38 -7.58 -2.80 4.62
C LEU A 38 -8.72 -3.81 4.49
N GLU A 39 -9.32 -3.90 3.29
CA GLU A 39 -10.43 -4.82 3.02
C GLU A 39 -10.02 -6.29 3.14
N ASN A 40 -8.78 -6.66 2.83
CA ASN A 40 -8.32 -8.05 2.92
C ASN A 40 -7.90 -8.47 4.33
N ASN A 41 -7.35 -7.56 5.14
CA ASN A 41 -6.68 -7.93 6.39
C ASN A 41 -7.44 -7.50 7.65
N TYR A 42 -8.46 -6.66 7.55
CA TYR A 42 -9.17 -6.13 8.73
C TYR A 42 -10.69 -6.29 8.62
N GLU A 43 -11.30 -6.58 9.75
CA GLU A 43 -12.76 -6.58 9.95
C GLU A 43 -13.24 -5.17 10.32
N ASN A 44 -14.55 -4.98 10.29
CA ASN A 44 -15.21 -3.76 10.76
C ASN A 44 -14.77 -2.47 10.05
N ILE A 45 -14.29 -2.57 8.81
CA ILE A 45 -14.00 -1.45 7.92
C ILE A 45 -14.82 -1.55 6.62
N ASP A 46 -15.42 -0.43 6.22
CA ASP A 46 -16.05 -0.22 4.92
C ASP A 46 -15.27 0.92 4.25
N VAL A 47 -14.79 0.71 3.03
CA VAL A 47 -13.96 1.68 2.31
C VAL A 47 -14.71 2.15 1.07
N ARG A 48 -14.96 3.46 0.98
CA ARG A 48 -15.37 4.10 -0.28
C ARG A 48 -14.27 5.00 -0.78
N MET A 49 -14.27 5.20 -2.10
CA MET A 49 -13.26 6.02 -2.76
C MET A 49 -13.94 7.09 -3.60
N SER A 50 -13.36 8.28 -3.63
CA SER A 50 -13.81 9.33 -4.53
C SER A 50 -13.66 8.92 -6.00
N ARG A 51 -12.63 8.14 -6.34
CA ARG A 51 -12.47 7.52 -7.67
C ARG A 51 -11.70 6.22 -7.56
N THR A 52 -12.06 5.27 -8.43
CA THR A 52 -11.37 3.97 -8.60
C THR A 52 -10.76 3.82 -10.00
N SER A 53 -10.84 4.87 -10.81
CA SER A 53 -10.31 4.97 -12.17
C SER A 53 -9.88 6.41 -12.48
N ASP A 54 -9.33 6.64 -13.67
CA ASP A 54 -8.91 7.97 -14.10
C ASP A 54 -10.11 8.82 -14.58
N ILE A 55 -10.79 9.46 -13.63
CA ILE A 55 -11.94 10.33 -13.87
C ILE A 55 -11.76 11.69 -13.19
N THR A 56 -12.30 12.74 -13.80
CA THR A 56 -12.34 14.08 -13.20
C THR A 56 -13.35 14.11 -12.06
N LYS A 57 -12.94 14.69 -10.92
CA LYS A 57 -13.82 14.89 -9.77
C LYS A 57 -13.47 16.18 -9.05
N SER A 58 -14.46 17.06 -8.88
CA SER A 58 -14.27 18.35 -8.22
C SER A 58 -14.02 18.19 -6.72
N LEU A 59 -13.44 19.21 -6.09
CA LEU A 59 -13.18 19.18 -4.64
C LEU A 59 -14.49 19.03 -3.85
N SER A 60 -15.55 19.76 -4.22
CA SER A 60 -16.85 19.67 -3.55
C SER A 60 -17.51 18.30 -3.72
N GLN A 61 -17.41 17.67 -4.89
CA GLN A 61 -17.94 16.31 -5.07
C GLN A 61 -17.26 15.31 -4.11
N ARG A 62 -15.95 15.45 -3.88
CA ARG A 62 -15.21 14.56 -2.97
C ARG A 62 -15.70 14.70 -1.54
N THR A 63 -15.87 15.93 -1.06
CA THR A 63 -16.31 16.20 0.31
C THR A 63 -17.79 15.90 0.50
N ASP A 64 -18.65 16.26 -0.45
CA ASP A 64 -20.09 16.02 -0.39
C ASP A 64 -20.42 14.54 -0.33
N GLU A 65 -19.71 13.70 -1.09
CA GLU A 65 -19.92 12.25 -1.06
C GLU A 65 -19.47 11.63 0.27
N ALA A 66 -18.34 12.06 0.83
CA ALA A 66 -17.88 11.61 2.14
C ALA A 66 -18.86 12.02 3.26
N ASN A 67 -19.32 13.27 3.22
CA ASN A 67 -20.29 13.83 4.16
C ASN A 67 -21.64 13.11 4.06
N ALA A 68 -22.16 12.92 2.85
CA ALA A 68 -23.44 12.26 2.61
C ALA A 68 -23.43 10.79 3.01
N TRP A 69 -22.30 10.10 2.85
CA TRP A 69 -22.14 8.72 3.32
C TRP A 69 -22.04 8.62 4.86
N GLY A 70 -21.72 9.72 5.51
CA GLY A 70 -21.37 9.77 6.93
C GLY A 70 -20.13 8.95 7.20
N ALA A 71 -19.03 9.26 6.48
CA ALA A 71 -17.73 8.65 6.74
C ALA A 71 -17.26 8.97 8.17
N ASP A 72 -16.58 8.02 8.81
CA ASP A 72 -15.95 8.23 10.12
C ASP A 72 -14.59 8.93 9.97
N PHE A 73 -13.91 8.72 8.84
CA PHE A 73 -12.62 9.32 8.54
C PHE A 73 -12.45 9.58 7.04
N TYR A 74 -11.85 10.71 6.70
CA TYR A 74 -11.47 11.10 5.34
C TYR A 74 -9.95 11.12 5.20
N MET A 75 -9.43 10.50 4.14
CA MET A 75 -8.00 10.56 3.84
C MET A 75 -7.73 10.87 2.38
N SER A 76 -7.13 12.03 2.13
CA SER A 76 -6.66 12.45 0.80
C SER A 76 -5.25 11.95 0.55
N ILE A 77 -5.00 11.37 -0.62
CA ILE A 77 -3.69 10.83 -1.03
C ILE A 77 -3.14 11.67 -2.19
N HIS A 78 -1.96 12.24 -2.00
CA HIS A 78 -1.27 13.14 -2.94
C HIS A 78 0.22 12.83 -3.06
N ILE A 79 0.84 13.44 -4.07
CA ILE A 79 2.30 13.49 -4.27
C ILE A 79 2.68 14.94 -4.57
N ASN A 80 3.60 15.48 -3.79
CA ASN A 80 3.93 16.89 -3.80
C ASN A 80 4.82 17.26 -4.99
N ALA A 81 5.04 18.56 -5.18
CA ALA A 81 6.07 19.12 -6.05
C ALA A 81 6.54 20.47 -5.54
N PHE A 82 7.84 20.74 -5.64
CA PHE A 82 8.39 22.05 -5.29
C PHE A 82 9.71 22.29 -6.02
N ASN A 83 9.61 22.70 -7.29
CA ASN A 83 10.70 23.08 -8.19
C ASN A 83 11.89 22.11 -8.27
N GLY A 84 11.67 20.84 -7.89
CA GLY A 84 12.67 19.78 -7.81
C GLY A 84 13.61 19.81 -6.60
N SER A 85 13.50 20.80 -5.70
CA SER A 85 14.43 20.94 -4.56
C SER A 85 13.95 20.32 -3.25
N ALA A 86 12.64 20.27 -3.02
CA ALA A 86 12.11 19.64 -1.81
C ALA A 86 11.94 18.13 -2.03
N GLN A 87 12.11 17.37 -0.96
CA GLN A 87 11.95 15.91 -0.91
C GLN A 87 11.44 15.51 0.47
N GLY A 88 10.86 14.32 0.57
CA GLY A 88 10.39 13.71 1.82
C GLY A 88 8.87 13.59 1.94
N TYR A 89 8.42 12.87 2.97
CA TYR A 89 7.02 12.67 3.31
C TYR A 89 6.50 13.77 4.26
N GLU A 90 5.28 14.25 4.03
CA GLU A 90 4.56 15.13 4.94
C GLU A 90 3.06 14.83 4.92
N ASP A 91 2.36 15.22 5.98
CA ASP A 91 0.91 15.13 6.04
C ASP A 91 0.29 16.35 6.71
N TYR A 92 -1.00 16.54 6.46
CA TYR A 92 -1.74 17.73 6.81
C TYR A 92 -3.07 17.36 7.46
N ILE A 93 -3.43 18.13 8.48
CA ILE A 93 -4.80 18.26 8.98
C ILE A 93 -5.22 19.73 8.85
N HIS A 94 -6.51 20.03 9.06
CA HIS A 94 -6.98 21.40 8.94
C HIS A 94 -6.29 22.37 9.94
N SER A 95 -6.06 23.60 9.52
CA SER A 95 -5.30 24.61 10.28
C SER A 95 -5.94 25.05 11.60
N SER A 96 -7.26 24.92 11.72
CA SER A 96 -7.99 25.27 12.94
C SER A 96 -7.88 24.24 14.07
N LEU A 97 -7.37 23.04 13.79
CA LEU A 97 -7.36 21.94 14.76
C LEU A 97 -6.24 22.10 15.79
N SER A 98 -6.54 21.80 17.06
CA SER A 98 -5.53 21.68 18.12
C SER A 98 -4.66 20.44 17.89
N ASP A 99 -3.39 20.49 18.32
CA ASP A 99 -2.50 19.31 18.34
C ASP A 99 -2.98 18.21 19.31
N SER A 100 -3.94 18.52 20.19
CA SER A 100 -4.57 17.56 21.09
C SER A 100 -5.88 16.95 20.55
N SER A 101 -6.34 17.38 19.37
CA SER A 101 -7.57 16.90 18.74
C SER A 101 -7.52 15.40 18.42
N ALA A 102 -8.70 14.78 18.24
CA ALA A 102 -8.78 13.39 17.78
C ALA A 102 -8.08 13.21 16.42
N THR A 103 -8.34 14.11 15.46
CA THR A 103 -7.69 14.15 14.15
C THR A 103 -6.17 14.17 14.26
N ALA A 104 -5.61 15.01 15.14
CA ALA A 104 -4.16 15.09 15.34
C ALA A 104 -3.59 13.77 15.87
N LYS A 105 -4.28 13.09 16.80
CA LYS A 105 -3.87 11.77 17.31
C LYS A 105 -3.91 10.70 16.22
N TYR A 106 -4.94 10.69 15.38
CA TYR A 106 -5.04 9.75 14.25
C TYR A 106 -3.91 9.96 13.26
N ARG A 107 -3.68 11.21 12.83
CA ARG A 107 -2.55 11.58 11.97
C ARG A 107 -1.22 11.16 12.59
N ASP A 108 -0.99 11.41 13.87
CA ASP A 108 0.26 11.08 14.54
C ASP A 108 0.57 9.56 14.51
N ILE A 109 -0.46 8.72 14.70
CA ILE A 109 -0.34 7.26 14.57
C ILE A 109 -0.05 6.88 13.12
N ILE A 110 -0.81 7.42 12.17
CA ILE A 110 -0.67 7.09 10.74
C ILE A 110 0.72 7.50 10.23
N HIS A 111 1.13 8.74 10.48
CA HIS A 111 2.45 9.28 10.14
C HIS A 111 3.57 8.36 10.63
N THR A 112 3.50 7.95 11.90
CA THR A 112 4.52 7.08 12.51
C THR A 112 4.66 5.74 11.78
N GLU A 113 3.54 5.16 11.31
CA GLU A 113 3.58 3.87 10.61
C GLU A 113 4.01 4.02 9.14
N VAL A 114 3.68 5.12 8.48
CA VAL A 114 4.16 5.43 7.13
C VAL A 114 5.67 5.64 7.12
N MET A 115 6.19 6.43 8.07
CA MET A 115 7.63 6.70 8.17
C MET A 115 8.50 5.47 8.45
N LYS A 116 7.93 4.41 9.03
CA LYS A 116 8.66 3.13 9.23
C LYS A 116 8.95 2.40 7.92
N LEU A 117 8.17 2.66 6.86
CA LEU A 117 8.19 1.85 5.64
C LEU A 117 8.53 2.66 4.38
N ASN A 118 8.29 3.97 4.37
CA ASN A 118 8.42 4.79 3.17
C ASN A 118 9.86 5.15 2.77
N GLN A 119 10.87 4.95 3.62
CA GLN A 119 12.28 5.24 3.31
C GLN A 119 12.59 6.70 2.91
N LEU A 120 11.65 7.63 3.07
CA LEU A 120 11.82 9.05 2.73
C LEU A 120 12.22 9.87 3.96
N ASP A 121 12.72 11.08 3.73
CA ASP A 121 12.94 12.06 4.80
C ASP A 121 11.61 12.47 5.46
N ASP A 122 11.62 12.57 6.80
CA ASP A 122 10.46 13.07 7.56
C ASP A 122 10.42 14.61 7.51
N ARG A 123 9.42 15.17 6.82
CA ARG A 123 9.19 16.63 6.77
C ARG A 123 8.16 17.09 7.80
N GLY A 124 7.68 16.18 8.62
CA GLY A 124 6.81 16.41 9.75
C GLY A 124 5.34 16.52 9.40
N LYS A 125 4.59 16.71 10.48
CA LYS A 125 3.14 16.76 10.50
C LYS A 125 2.67 18.21 10.50
N LYS A 126 1.91 18.60 9.48
CA LYS A 126 1.61 19.99 9.15
C LYS A 126 0.11 20.29 9.26
N LYS A 127 -0.21 21.56 9.03
CA LYS A 127 -1.54 22.14 9.10
C LYS A 127 -1.76 23.09 7.94
N ALA A 128 -2.88 22.97 7.24
CA ALA A 128 -3.22 23.80 6.10
C ALA A 128 -4.74 23.95 5.95
N ASP A 129 -5.17 24.99 5.23
CA ASP A 129 -6.58 25.27 4.94
C ASP A 129 -6.99 24.71 3.55
N PHE A 130 -6.78 23.41 3.36
CA PHE A 130 -7.18 22.72 2.13
C PHE A 130 -8.69 22.48 2.12
N HIS A 131 -9.34 22.69 0.96
CA HIS A 131 -10.79 22.51 0.82
C HIS A 131 -11.29 21.17 1.36
N VAL A 132 -10.62 20.06 0.99
CA VAL A 132 -11.04 18.72 1.43
C VAL A 132 -10.93 18.50 2.93
N LEU A 133 -10.04 19.23 3.62
CA LEU A 133 -9.89 19.18 5.07
C LEU A 133 -10.84 20.15 5.79
N ARG A 134 -11.29 21.21 5.10
CA ARG A 134 -12.19 22.24 5.65
C ARG A 134 -13.66 21.86 5.51
N GLU A 135 -14.04 21.30 4.35
CA GLU A 135 -15.45 21.06 4.00
C GLU A 135 -15.93 19.64 4.34
N THR A 136 -15.05 18.77 4.81
CA THR A 136 -15.44 17.47 5.39
C THR A 136 -15.94 17.65 6.82
N THR A 137 -16.98 16.92 7.20
CA THR A 137 -17.60 17.03 8.53
C THR A 137 -17.07 16.01 9.55
N MET A 138 -16.22 15.08 9.11
CA MET A 138 -15.56 14.07 9.93
C MET A 138 -14.07 14.38 10.12
N ASP A 139 -13.36 13.58 10.92
CA ASP A 139 -11.90 13.69 11.02
C ASP A 139 -11.26 13.48 9.64
N ALA A 140 -10.35 14.38 9.24
CA ALA A 140 -9.76 14.37 7.91
C ALA A 140 -8.25 14.63 7.93
N MET A 141 -7.52 13.90 7.08
CA MET A 141 -6.11 14.17 6.80
C MET A 141 -5.78 14.12 5.30
N LEU A 142 -4.66 14.73 4.92
CA LEU A 142 -4.08 14.65 3.59
C LEU A 142 -2.62 14.22 3.70
N SER A 143 -2.20 13.23 2.95
CA SER A 143 -0.80 12.77 2.89
C SER A 143 -0.14 13.19 1.57
N GLU A 144 1.05 13.76 1.65
CA GLU A 144 1.95 14.01 0.53
C GLU A 144 3.07 12.97 0.54
N ASN A 145 2.99 12.01 -0.37
CA ASN A 145 3.83 10.81 -0.35
C ASN A 145 5.15 11.01 -1.12
N GLY A 146 5.88 12.09 -0.83
CA GLY A 146 7.10 12.47 -1.53
C GLY A 146 6.87 13.54 -2.61
N PHE A 147 7.96 13.97 -3.23
CA PHE A 147 7.99 15.04 -4.23
C PHE A 147 8.27 14.48 -5.64
N ILE A 148 7.27 14.53 -6.52
CA ILE A 148 7.32 13.92 -7.86
C ILE A 148 8.38 14.53 -8.77
N ASP A 149 8.73 15.81 -8.53
CA ASP A 149 9.69 16.58 -9.31
C ASP A 149 11.11 16.51 -8.73
N ASN A 150 11.30 15.93 -7.55
CA ASN A 150 12.62 15.63 -6.99
C ASN A 150 13.13 14.28 -7.46
N ALA A 151 14.39 14.22 -7.90
CA ALA A 151 14.96 13.01 -8.51
C ALA A 151 15.13 11.84 -7.52
N HIS A 152 15.40 12.11 -6.23
CA HIS A 152 15.58 11.06 -5.23
C HIS A 152 14.24 10.40 -4.88
N ASP A 153 13.25 11.20 -4.51
CA ASP A 153 11.89 10.71 -4.23
C ASP A 153 11.30 10.01 -5.45
N ALA A 154 11.45 10.60 -6.66
CA ALA A 154 10.91 10.03 -7.89
C ALA A 154 11.48 8.63 -8.21
N GLU A 155 12.73 8.33 -7.82
CA GLU A 155 13.33 7.01 -8.03
C GLU A 155 12.66 5.93 -7.17
N LEU A 156 12.27 6.28 -5.94
CA LEU A 156 11.48 5.41 -5.07
C LEU A 156 10.03 5.33 -5.53
N ILE A 157 9.38 6.46 -5.83
CA ILE A 157 7.98 6.54 -6.25
C ILE A 157 7.69 5.69 -7.50
N LYS A 158 8.64 5.59 -8.44
CA LYS A 158 8.51 4.71 -9.63
C LYS A 158 8.33 3.24 -9.25
N GLN A 159 8.96 2.80 -8.17
CA GLN A 159 9.00 1.41 -7.76
C GLN A 159 7.64 0.98 -7.22
N GLU A 160 7.08 -0.08 -7.77
CA GLU A 160 5.81 -0.62 -7.28
C GLU A 160 5.93 -1.13 -5.84
N ALA A 161 7.07 -1.75 -5.49
CA ALA A 161 7.35 -2.22 -4.15
C ALA A 161 7.26 -1.09 -3.12
N TRP A 162 7.87 0.06 -3.41
CA TRP A 162 7.81 1.25 -2.56
C TRP A 162 6.38 1.75 -2.39
N ARG A 163 5.59 1.84 -3.47
CA ARG A 163 4.17 2.24 -3.39
C ARG A 163 3.33 1.27 -2.55
N ARG A 164 3.65 -0.02 -2.58
CA ARG A 164 3.04 -1.03 -1.69
C ARG A 164 3.44 -0.81 -0.23
N ASP A 165 4.70 -0.52 0.05
CA ASP A 165 5.20 -0.27 1.42
C ASP A 165 4.59 1.01 2.02
N VAL A 166 4.45 2.08 1.23
CA VAL A 166 3.72 3.29 1.63
C VAL A 166 2.26 2.96 1.94
N ALA A 167 1.57 2.24 1.05
CA ALA A 167 0.20 1.83 1.28
C ALA A 167 0.04 0.93 2.52
N GLN A 168 1.01 0.06 2.80
CA GLN A 168 1.06 -0.76 4.01
C GLN A 168 1.19 0.11 5.26
N GLY A 169 2.07 1.11 5.25
CA GLY A 169 2.24 2.04 6.37
C GLY A 169 0.95 2.79 6.69
N HIS A 170 0.25 3.25 5.65
CA HIS A 170 -1.06 3.86 5.76
C HIS A 170 -2.09 2.92 6.37
N ALA A 171 -2.20 1.69 5.85
CA ALA A 171 -3.17 0.72 6.31
C ALA A 171 -2.94 0.30 7.78
N ILE A 172 -1.68 0.04 8.17
CA ILE A 172 -1.30 -0.25 9.57
C ILE A 172 -1.64 0.96 10.46
N GLY A 173 -1.31 2.16 10.00
CA GLY A 173 -1.62 3.41 10.68
C GLY A 173 -3.11 3.58 10.96
N ILE A 174 -3.94 3.41 9.93
CA ILE A 174 -5.40 3.49 10.02
C ILE A 174 -5.93 2.41 10.97
N ALA A 175 -5.45 1.17 10.82
CA ALA A 175 -5.86 0.06 11.68
C ALA A 175 -5.58 0.34 13.16
N LYS A 176 -4.40 0.86 13.48
CA LYS A 176 -4.05 1.26 14.85
C LYS A 176 -4.85 2.46 15.34
N ALA A 177 -5.00 3.49 14.51
CA ALA A 177 -5.71 4.72 14.88
C ALA A 177 -7.18 4.46 15.24
N PHE A 178 -7.83 3.52 14.54
CA PHE A 178 -9.24 3.20 14.71
C PHE A 178 -9.51 1.85 15.39
N ASN A 179 -8.47 1.21 15.94
CA ASN A 179 -8.55 -0.09 16.61
C ASN A 179 -9.28 -1.15 15.76
N LEU A 180 -8.97 -1.21 14.47
CA LEU A 180 -9.55 -2.22 13.59
C LEU A 180 -9.13 -3.61 14.05
N THR A 181 -10.06 -4.55 13.97
CA THR A 181 -9.81 -5.94 14.32
C THR A 181 -9.13 -6.60 13.12
N PRO A 182 -7.88 -7.12 13.24
CA PRO A 182 -7.32 -7.95 12.20
C PRO A 182 -8.30 -9.10 11.94
N LYS A 183 -8.57 -9.38 10.67
CA LYS A 183 -9.31 -10.60 10.32
C LYS A 183 -8.59 -11.75 10.98
N GLN A 184 -9.34 -12.51 11.78
CA GLN A 184 -8.87 -13.83 12.16
C GLN A 184 -8.64 -14.55 10.84
N ASN A 185 -7.38 -14.86 10.53
CA ASN A 185 -7.10 -15.83 9.50
C ASN A 185 -7.81 -17.10 9.98
N ASP A 186 -9.01 -17.39 9.45
CA ASP A 186 -9.62 -18.71 9.57
C ASP A 186 -8.89 -19.70 8.65
N ASP A 187 -7.56 -19.58 8.61
CA ASP A 187 -6.60 -20.49 8.01
C ASP A 187 -6.29 -21.61 9.02
N ARG A 188 -7.31 -22.13 9.70
CA ARG A 188 -7.19 -23.40 10.45
C ARG A 188 -7.12 -24.60 9.48
N GLY A 189 -6.27 -24.49 8.46
CA GLY A 189 -5.97 -25.54 7.49
C GLY A 189 -5.22 -25.06 6.24
N THR A 190 -5.39 -23.81 5.80
CA THR A 190 -4.81 -23.34 4.54
C THR A 190 -3.40 -22.78 4.74
N LEU A 191 -2.41 -23.45 4.15
CA LEU A 191 -1.05 -22.94 4.05
C LEU A 191 -0.85 -22.24 2.71
N TYR A 192 -0.32 -21.02 2.75
CA TYR A 192 0.18 -20.30 1.58
C TYR A 192 1.60 -20.80 1.29
N LYS A 193 1.72 -21.69 0.31
CA LYS A 193 3.00 -22.25 -0.15
C LYS A 193 3.59 -21.36 -1.23
N VAL A 194 4.83 -20.93 -1.04
CA VAL A 194 5.54 -20.11 -2.03
C VAL A 194 6.30 -21.03 -2.98
N ILE A 195 6.00 -20.95 -4.27
CA ILE A 195 6.58 -21.78 -5.32
C ILE A 195 7.53 -20.95 -6.18
N ALA A 196 8.82 -21.28 -6.15
CA ALA A 196 9.91 -20.62 -6.88
C ALA A 196 10.26 -21.38 -8.17
N GLY A 197 9.22 -21.74 -8.94
CA GLY A 197 9.33 -22.48 -10.21
C GLY A 197 8.77 -23.90 -10.16
N SER A 198 8.36 -24.39 -11.33
CA SER A 198 7.85 -25.74 -11.56
C SER A 198 8.56 -26.33 -12.79
N PHE A 199 9.19 -27.50 -12.63
CA PHE A 199 10.06 -28.09 -13.64
C PHE A 199 9.59 -29.49 -14.03
N LYS A 200 9.81 -29.87 -15.30
CA LYS A 200 9.64 -31.25 -15.76
C LYS A 200 10.81 -32.15 -15.37
N ASP A 201 11.99 -31.58 -15.34
CA ASP A 201 13.22 -32.26 -14.94
C ASP A 201 13.52 -31.97 -13.46
N ARG A 202 13.83 -33.02 -12.71
CA ARG A 202 14.19 -32.91 -11.29
C ARG A 202 15.51 -32.17 -11.10
N GLU A 203 16.48 -32.33 -12.01
CA GLU A 203 17.78 -31.67 -11.91
C GLU A 203 17.65 -30.14 -11.94
N ASN A 204 16.72 -29.61 -12.75
CA ASN A 204 16.43 -28.18 -12.79
C ASN A 204 15.82 -27.67 -11.46
N ALA A 205 14.97 -28.47 -10.81
CA ALA A 205 14.41 -28.15 -9.51
C ALA A 205 15.49 -28.18 -8.41
N ASP A 206 16.37 -29.19 -8.43
CA ASP A 206 17.48 -29.30 -7.49
C ASP A 206 18.48 -28.13 -7.64
N ASN A 207 18.80 -27.72 -8.87
CA ASN A 207 19.62 -26.54 -9.16
C ASN A 207 18.99 -25.24 -8.64
N ARG A 208 17.66 -25.09 -8.77
CA ARG A 208 16.93 -23.94 -8.22
C ARG A 208 16.96 -23.93 -6.69
N VAL A 209 16.81 -25.09 -6.03
CA VAL A 209 16.95 -25.21 -4.57
C VAL A 209 18.35 -24.80 -4.12
N ALA A 210 19.39 -25.31 -4.76
CA ALA A 210 20.78 -24.96 -4.44
C ALA A 210 21.04 -23.46 -4.57
N PHE A 211 20.51 -22.83 -5.64
CA PHE A 211 20.60 -21.38 -5.81
C PHE A 211 19.93 -20.61 -4.66
N LEU A 212 18.68 -20.96 -4.31
CA LEU A 212 17.94 -20.29 -3.24
C LEU A 212 18.64 -20.47 -1.88
N GLN A 213 19.10 -21.67 -1.57
CA GLN A 213 19.84 -21.95 -0.33
C GLN A 213 21.16 -21.16 -0.27
N SER A 214 21.86 -20.96 -1.40
CA SER A 214 23.06 -20.10 -1.46
C SER A 214 22.78 -18.62 -1.13
N ARG A 215 21.51 -18.20 -1.20
CA ARG A 215 21.02 -16.86 -0.85
C ARG A 215 20.34 -16.81 0.52
N GLY A 216 20.41 -17.88 1.30
CA GLY A 216 19.77 -17.96 2.62
C GLY A 216 18.27 -18.23 2.58
N ILE A 217 17.72 -18.61 1.43
CA ILE A 217 16.31 -18.94 1.26
C ILE A 217 16.13 -20.45 1.37
N GLU A 218 15.57 -20.91 2.48
CA GLU A 218 15.22 -22.32 2.67
C GLU A 218 14.19 -22.76 1.64
N SER A 219 14.47 -23.88 0.98
CA SER A 219 13.61 -24.44 -0.06
C SER A 219 13.85 -25.93 -0.23
N PHE A 220 12.86 -26.63 -0.80
CA PHE A 220 12.93 -28.05 -1.14
C PHE A 220 12.09 -28.38 -2.37
N VAL A 221 12.37 -29.54 -2.98
CA VAL A 221 11.59 -30.05 -4.13
C VAL A 221 10.39 -30.85 -3.62
N ALA A 222 9.20 -30.48 -4.08
CA ALA A 222 7.96 -31.22 -3.92
C ALA A 222 7.43 -31.68 -5.29
N THR A 223 6.73 -32.81 -5.35
CA THR A 223 6.05 -33.25 -6.57
C THR A 223 4.62 -32.72 -6.62
N ALA A 224 4.15 -32.38 -7.82
CA ALA A 224 2.76 -32.00 -8.09
C ALA A 224 2.29 -32.63 -9.40
N THR A 225 1.04 -33.10 -9.45
CA THR A 225 0.42 -33.58 -10.69
C THR A 225 -0.42 -32.46 -11.29
N ILE A 226 -0.06 -31.99 -12.50
CA ILE A 226 -0.76 -30.92 -13.21
C ILE A 226 -1.15 -31.47 -14.57
N SER A 227 -2.45 -31.50 -14.87
CA SER A 227 -3.01 -32.05 -16.12
C SER A 227 -2.57 -33.50 -16.41
N GLY A 228 -2.45 -34.32 -15.35
CA GLY A 228 -2.07 -35.73 -15.46
C GLY A 228 -0.56 -35.99 -15.54
N GLU A 229 0.28 -34.95 -15.54
CA GLU A 229 1.72 -35.08 -15.60
C GLU A 229 2.38 -34.68 -14.28
N THR A 230 3.45 -35.38 -13.89
CA THR A 230 4.26 -35.02 -12.71
C THR A 230 5.15 -33.81 -13.02
N TRP A 231 5.22 -32.89 -12.05
CA TRP A 231 6.08 -31.71 -12.03
C TRP A 231 6.84 -31.65 -10.71
N TYR A 232 8.06 -31.15 -10.75
CA TYR A 232 8.90 -30.89 -9.59
C TYR A 232 8.82 -29.39 -9.25
N ARG A 233 8.10 -29.06 -8.18
CA ARG A 233 7.94 -27.70 -7.67
C ARG A 233 9.00 -27.39 -6.63
N VAL A 234 9.60 -26.21 -6.73
CA VAL A 234 10.49 -25.72 -5.67
C VAL A 234 9.65 -24.92 -4.69
N GLN A 235 9.40 -25.49 -3.52
CA GLN A 235 8.69 -24.80 -2.45
C GLN A 235 9.70 -24.07 -1.55
N ALA A 236 9.53 -22.75 -1.42
CA ALA A 236 10.42 -21.85 -0.69
C ALA A 236 9.70 -21.18 0.50
N GLY A 237 8.85 -21.95 1.18
CA GLY A 237 8.11 -21.53 2.36
C GLY A 237 6.66 -21.99 2.35
N ALA A 238 6.09 -22.10 3.55
CA ALA A 238 4.67 -22.32 3.79
C ALA A 238 4.25 -21.46 4.97
N PHE A 239 3.26 -20.61 4.77
CA PHE A 239 2.89 -19.59 5.75
C PHE A 239 1.39 -19.68 6.06
N SER A 240 1.04 -19.47 7.33
CA SER A 240 -0.35 -19.28 7.77
C SER A 240 -0.83 -17.84 7.57
N SER A 241 0.01 -16.97 7.00
CA SER A 241 -0.30 -15.60 6.66
C SER A 241 0.08 -15.36 5.22
N ARG A 242 -0.88 -14.88 4.43
CA ARG A 242 -0.66 -14.50 3.05
C ARG A 242 0.41 -13.40 2.94
N GLU A 243 0.42 -12.45 3.87
CA GLU A 243 1.42 -11.37 3.91
C GLU A 243 2.86 -11.91 4.07
N ASN A 244 3.06 -12.93 4.90
CA ASN A 244 4.37 -13.57 5.05
C ASN A 244 4.77 -14.32 3.77
N ALA A 245 3.81 -14.95 3.10
CA ALA A 245 4.04 -15.59 1.80
C ALA A 245 4.38 -14.56 0.71
N GLU A 246 3.68 -13.42 0.67
CA GLU A 246 3.95 -12.33 -0.28
C GLU A 246 5.31 -11.66 -0.01
N THR A 247 5.71 -11.56 1.25
CA THR A 247 7.07 -11.10 1.62
C THR A 247 8.14 -12.07 1.15
N ARG A 248 7.92 -13.38 1.31
CA ARG A 248 8.83 -14.40 0.78
C ARG A 248 8.88 -14.41 -0.75
N VAL A 249 7.76 -14.18 -1.44
CA VAL A 249 7.74 -14.01 -2.91
C VAL A 249 8.63 -12.82 -3.30
N ARG A 250 8.48 -11.66 -2.65
CA ARG A 250 9.31 -10.47 -2.92
C ARG A 250 10.80 -10.75 -2.71
N GLU A 251 11.16 -11.46 -1.65
CA GLU A 251 12.55 -11.86 -1.38
C GLU A 251 13.13 -12.76 -2.50
N ILE A 252 12.32 -13.66 -3.06
CA ILE A 252 12.73 -14.55 -4.16
C ILE A 252 12.84 -13.78 -5.47
N GLU A 253 11.86 -12.92 -5.77
CA GLU A 253 11.84 -12.07 -6.96
C GLU A 253 13.02 -11.10 -6.99
N SER A 254 13.46 -10.61 -5.83
CA SER A 254 14.67 -9.76 -5.73
C SER A 254 15.96 -10.50 -6.10
N GLN A 255 15.95 -11.83 -6.17
CA GLN A 255 17.05 -12.65 -6.69
C GLN A 255 16.94 -12.94 -8.19
N GLY A 256 15.98 -12.33 -8.89
CA GLY A 256 15.72 -12.56 -10.32
C GLY A 256 14.98 -13.86 -10.60
N ILE A 257 14.13 -14.31 -9.66
CA ILE A 257 13.39 -15.57 -9.75
C ILE A 257 11.90 -15.30 -9.64
N ASP A 258 11.14 -15.74 -10.63
CA ASP A 258 9.68 -15.72 -10.56
C ASP A 258 9.19 -16.67 -9.46
N ALA A 259 8.32 -16.15 -8.59
CA ALA A 259 7.68 -16.91 -7.54
C ALA A 259 6.18 -16.60 -7.47
N PHE A 260 5.39 -17.58 -7.01
CA PHE A 260 3.95 -17.41 -6.84
C PHE A 260 3.46 -18.18 -5.62
N ILE A 261 2.28 -17.79 -5.13
CA ILE A 261 1.64 -18.43 -3.99
C ILE A 261 0.62 -19.44 -4.49
N VAL A 262 0.64 -20.64 -3.92
CA VAL A 262 -0.44 -21.63 -4.02
C VAL A 262 -1.02 -21.86 -2.64
N THR A 263 -2.33 -22.10 -2.57
CA THR A 263 -3.02 -22.53 -1.37
C THR A 263 -3.25 -24.03 -1.42
N ASP A 264 -3.21 -24.68 -0.26
CA ASP A 264 -3.71 -26.06 -0.08
C ASP A 264 -5.23 -26.14 -0.21
#